data_AF-A0A3M9YG58-F1
#
_entry.id   AF-A0A3M9YG58-F1
#
_cell.length_a   1.000
_cell.length_b   1.000
_cell.length_c   1.000
_cell.angle_alpha   90.00
_cell.angle_beta   90.00
_cell.angle_gamma   90.00
#
_symmetry.space_group_name_H-M   'P 1'
#
loop_
_entity.id
_entity.type
_entity.pdbx_description
1 polymer ?
#
loop_
_entity_poly.entity_id
_entity_poly.type
_entity_poly.pdbx_seq_one_letter_code
_entity_poly.pdbx_strand_id
1 'polypeptide(L)'
;MGQQPDLAIFMRFIALSAEILLHRQAEIVALRDELWECQKNDNSAAKGTNRCEYAHDSATLQASIDSNDPIRDDPRQWEIFLELRAKLKEYQEALVAHRQMVEFRQPHRRQVESLVEWMDDHKRGDIFLLGIDSDAWKTTELADLVNMEPSSPDGFTNRWSLGFLYYYDKVIGHRIHATDEAEHARNAIVYQNQRIMAVARTFKTVVACMFPIVAIITLYFIKTLPVRLGVIGGFTLFFALVLDKATSASVKDIFSATAAFSAVLVVFVGTTS
;
A
#
# COMPACT_ATOMS: atom_id res chain seq x y z
N MET A 1 -9.60 -1.62 20.53
CA MET A 1 -8.76 -1.54 19.31
C MET A 1 -7.27 -1.82 19.55
N GLY A 2 -6.61 -1.32 20.60
CA GLY A 2 -5.16 -1.52 20.80
C GLY A 2 -4.64 -2.97 20.94
N GLN A 3 -5.52 -3.96 21.18
CA GLN A 3 -5.20 -5.39 21.27
C GLN A 3 -5.50 -6.17 19.97
N GLN A 4 -6.14 -5.54 18.97
CA GLN A 4 -6.54 -6.14 17.69
C GLN A 4 -6.20 -5.18 16.54
N PRO A 5 -4.98 -5.26 15.98
CA PRO A 5 -4.57 -4.37 14.88
C PRO A 5 -5.42 -4.56 13.61
N ASP A 6 -6.00 -5.75 13.42
CA ASP A 6 -6.87 -6.09 12.29
C ASP A 6 -8.18 -5.27 12.23
N LEU A 7 -8.58 -4.66 13.35
CA LEU A 7 -9.79 -3.82 13.48
C LEU A 7 -9.48 -2.32 13.45
N ALA A 8 -8.21 -1.94 13.23
CA ALA A 8 -7.79 -0.54 13.10
C ALA A 8 -8.11 -0.02 11.68
N ILE A 9 -9.41 0.09 11.39
CA ILE A 9 -9.93 0.54 10.10
C ILE A 9 -10.40 1.99 10.22
N PHE A 10 -9.82 2.86 9.41
CA PHE A 10 -10.14 4.28 9.39
C PHE A 10 -10.62 4.70 8.00
N MET A 11 -11.37 5.79 7.94
CA MET A 11 -11.70 6.43 6.67
C MET A 11 -10.47 7.13 6.10
N ARG A 12 -10.31 7.04 4.78
CA ARG A 12 -9.19 7.61 4.03
C ARG A 12 -9.44 9.03 3.57
N PHE A 13 -10.70 9.44 3.43
CA PHE A 13 -11.08 10.80 3.05
C PHE A 13 -10.31 11.31 1.81
N ILE A 14 -10.15 10.46 0.77
CA ILE A 14 -9.35 10.85 -0.41
C ILE A 14 -9.91 12.11 -1.06
N ALA A 15 -11.23 12.14 -1.29
CA ALA A 15 -11.88 13.27 -1.95
C ALA A 15 -11.66 14.58 -1.19
N LEU A 16 -11.86 14.55 0.13
CA LEU A 16 -11.68 15.72 0.98
C LEU A 16 -10.20 16.16 1.06
N SER A 17 -9.27 15.21 1.15
CA SER A 17 -7.84 15.54 1.14
C SER A 17 -7.39 16.13 -0.19
N ALA A 18 -7.94 15.66 -1.32
CA ALA A 18 -7.69 16.26 -2.64
C ALA A 18 -8.25 17.69 -2.73
N GLU A 19 -9.44 17.94 -2.18
CA GLU A 19 -10.02 19.29 -2.11
C GLU A 19 -9.14 20.25 -1.30
N ILE A 20 -8.66 19.81 -0.12
CA ILE A 20 -7.73 20.60 0.71
C ILE A 20 -6.43 20.89 -0.06
N LEU A 21 -5.89 19.93 -0.80
CA LEU A 21 -4.68 20.14 -1.61
C LEU A 21 -4.90 21.17 -2.71
N LEU A 22 -6.06 21.14 -3.39
CA LEU A 22 -6.42 22.12 -4.42
C LEU A 22 -6.54 23.53 -3.83
N HIS A 23 -7.15 23.65 -2.65
CA HIS A 23 -7.26 24.96 -1.97
C HIS A 23 -5.87 25.52 -1.62
N ARG A 24 -4.99 24.68 -1.04
CA ARG A 24 -3.61 25.07 -0.73
C ARG A 24 -2.81 25.44 -1.99
N GLN A 25 -3.03 24.74 -3.10
CA GLN A 25 -2.41 25.07 -4.37
C GLN A 25 -2.87 26.45 -4.87
N ALA A 26 -4.15 26.78 -4.73
CA ALA A 26 -4.68 28.09 -5.11
C ALA A 26 -4.07 29.23 -4.28
N GLU A 27 -3.92 29.05 -2.95
CA GLU A 27 -3.23 30.01 -2.08
C GLU A 27 -1.79 30.27 -2.54
N ILE A 28 -1.04 29.21 -2.85
CA ILE A 28 0.34 29.30 -3.32
C ILE A 28 0.43 30.01 -4.67
N VAL A 29 -0.50 29.74 -5.59
CA VAL A 29 -0.54 30.41 -6.90
C VAL A 29 -0.82 31.90 -6.73
N ALA A 30 -1.76 32.29 -5.86
CA ALA A 30 -2.04 33.69 -5.58
C ALA A 30 -0.81 34.43 -5.02
N LEU A 31 -0.14 33.85 -4.01
CA LEU A 31 1.08 34.43 -3.41
C LEU A 31 2.24 34.52 -4.42
N ARG A 32 2.38 33.53 -5.31
CA ARG A 32 3.40 33.55 -6.36
C ARG A 32 3.15 34.69 -7.35
N ASP A 33 1.91 34.88 -7.74
CA ASP A 33 1.54 35.93 -8.69
C ASP A 33 1.72 37.32 -8.07
N GLU A 34 1.42 37.48 -6.77
CA GLU A 34 1.73 38.70 -6.01
C GLU A 34 3.24 38.96 -5.90
N LEU A 35 4.03 37.92 -5.58
CA LEU A 35 5.49 38.00 -5.54
C LEU A 35 6.08 38.45 -6.88
N TRP A 36 5.54 37.94 -7.99
CA TRP A 36 5.98 38.29 -9.33
C TRP A 36 5.75 39.77 -9.65
N GLU A 37 4.58 40.30 -9.29
CA GLU A 37 4.28 41.72 -9.45
C GLU A 37 5.20 42.60 -8.56
N CYS A 38 5.45 42.19 -7.31
CA CYS A 38 6.43 42.85 -6.45
C CYS A 38 7.84 42.88 -7.08
N GLN A 39 8.35 41.73 -7.52
CA GLN A 39 9.66 41.62 -8.16
C GLN A 39 9.78 42.47 -9.42
N LYS A 40 8.71 42.53 -10.22
CA LYS A 40 8.66 43.36 -11.44
C LYS A 40 8.71 44.85 -11.11
N ASN A 41 8.00 45.27 -10.07
CA ASN A 41 8.01 46.66 -9.58
C ASN A 41 9.38 47.04 -9.01
N ASP A 42 10.00 46.16 -8.23
CA ASP A 42 11.32 46.38 -7.62
C ASP A 42 12.44 46.40 -8.66
N ASN A 43 12.37 45.55 -9.68
CA ASN A 43 13.31 45.56 -10.81
C ASN A 43 13.16 46.82 -11.69
N SER A 44 11.97 47.43 -11.70
CA SER A 44 11.70 48.68 -12.43
C SER A 44 11.95 49.94 -11.60
N ALA A 45 12.46 49.82 -10.36
CA ALA A 45 12.69 50.94 -9.46
C ALA A 45 13.79 51.90 -9.96
N ALA A 46 13.77 53.14 -9.46
CA ALA A 46 14.70 54.18 -9.89
C ALA A 46 16.14 53.88 -9.45
N LYS A 47 17.13 54.26 -10.29
CA LYS A 47 18.56 54.15 -9.97
C LYS A 47 18.88 54.98 -8.72
N GLY A 48 19.11 54.31 -7.59
CA GLY A 48 19.36 54.93 -6.28
C GLY A 48 18.73 54.18 -5.09
N THR A 49 17.81 53.25 -5.35
CA THR A 49 17.26 52.30 -4.38
C THR A 49 17.95 50.94 -4.50
N ASN A 50 18.07 50.20 -3.38
CA ASN A 50 18.64 48.84 -3.37
C ASN A 50 17.68 47.79 -3.97
N ARG A 51 16.43 48.19 -4.28
CA ARG A 51 15.35 47.32 -4.78
C ARG A 51 15.68 46.60 -6.09
N CYS A 52 16.41 47.25 -7.00
CA CYS A 52 16.85 46.60 -8.24
C CYS A 52 17.89 45.48 -7.99
N GLU A 53 18.58 45.51 -6.85
CA GLU A 53 19.60 44.53 -6.49
C GLU A 53 19.00 43.30 -5.79
N TYR A 54 17.74 43.36 -5.35
CA TYR A 54 17.05 42.25 -4.66
C TYR A 54 16.97 40.97 -5.49
N ALA A 55 16.95 41.07 -6.83
CA ALA A 55 16.94 39.90 -7.72
C ALA A 55 18.30 39.17 -7.75
N HIS A 56 19.39 39.86 -7.43
CA HIS A 56 20.75 39.37 -7.54
C HIS A 56 21.41 39.11 -6.19
N ASP A 57 20.99 39.82 -5.14
CA ASP A 57 21.51 39.64 -3.79
C ASP A 57 20.41 39.39 -2.75
N SER A 58 20.34 38.14 -2.29
CA SER A 58 19.43 37.72 -1.23
C SER A 58 19.78 38.32 0.14
N ALA A 59 21.04 38.69 0.39
CA ALA A 59 21.43 39.29 1.66
C ALA A 59 20.87 40.71 1.78
N THR A 60 20.95 41.49 0.70
CA THR A 60 20.34 42.81 0.58
C THR A 60 18.81 42.75 0.69
N LEU A 61 18.17 41.75 0.09
CA LEU A 61 16.73 41.52 0.26
C LEU A 61 16.35 41.18 1.71
N GLN A 62 17.12 40.34 2.39
CA GLN A 62 16.85 39.99 3.78
C GLN A 62 17.07 41.17 4.73
N ALA A 63 18.09 41.99 4.47
CA ALA A 63 18.38 43.20 5.25
C ALA A 63 17.30 44.29 5.11
N SER A 64 16.42 44.21 4.10
CA SER A 64 15.31 45.15 3.91
C SER A 64 14.31 45.16 5.08
N ILE A 65 14.19 44.05 5.83
CA ILE A 65 13.28 43.93 6.98
C ILE A 65 13.76 44.73 8.20
N ASP A 66 15.07 44.88 8.34
CA ASP A 66 15.72 45.59 9.46
C ASP A 66 16.05 47.05 9.08
N SER A 67 15.84 47.43 7.81
CA SER A 67 16.08 48.78 7.31
C SER A 67 14.95 49.73 7.72
N ASN A 68 15.32 50.88 8.28
CA ASN A 68 14.37 51.88 8.74
C ASN A 68 14.04 52.94 7.66
N ASP A 69 14.54 52.75 6.43
CA ASP A 69 14.42 53.70 5.31
C ASP A 69 13.39 53.20 4.25
N PRO A 70 12.10 53.59 4.35
CA PRO A 70 11.03 53.08 3.49
C PRO A 70 11.12 53.58 2.04
N ILE A 71 12.01 54.51 1.75
CA ILE A 71 12.26 55.05 0.40
C ILE A 71 13.30 54.20 -0.34
N ARG A 72 14.29 53.66 0.38
CA ARG A 72 15.38 52.87 -0.21
C ARG A 72 15.07 51.40 -0.26
N ASP A 73 14.39 50.89 0.77
CA ASP A 73 14.09 49.49 0.93
C ASP A 73 12.58 49.23 1.01
N ASP A 74 12.13 48.07 0.55
CA ASP A 74 10.75 47.59 0.70
C ASP A 74 10.78 46.12 1.16
N PRO A 75 10.29 45.80 2.38
CA PRO A 75 10.33 44.43 2.91
C PRO A 75 9.27 43.51 2.28
N ARG A 76 8.30 44.04 1.53
CA ARG A 76 7.15 43.28 1.03
C ARG A 76 7.53 42.05 0.23
N GLN A 77 8.54 42.15 -0.64
CA GLN A 77 9.02 41.00 -1.43
C GLN A 77 9.52 39.87 -0.52
N TRP A 78 10.22 40.21 0.58
CA TRP A 78 10.73 39.23 1.53
C TRP A 78 9.62 38.65 2.42
N GLU A 79 8.66 39.46 2.85
CA GLU A 79 7.49 39.01 3.62
C GLU A 79 6.66 37.99 2.86
N ILE A 80 6.32 38.29 1.59
CA ILE A 80 5.59 37.36 0.71
C ILE A 80 6.41 36.08 0.50
N PHE A 81 7.73 36.19 0.36
CA PHE A 81 8.61 35.04 0.21
C PHE A 81 8.62 34.15 1.46
N LEU A 82 8.62 34.74 2.66
CA LEU A 82 8.53 34.00 3.93
C LEU A 82 7.18 33.29 4.08
N GLU A 83 6.08 33.96 3.74
CA GLU A 83 4.74 33.36 3.76
C GLU A 83 4.63 32.20 2.76
N LEU A 84 5.10 32.42 1.52
CA LEU A 84 5.15 31.40 0.48
C LEU A 84 5.94 30.17 0.93
N ARG A 85 7.09 30.37 1.59
CA ARG A 85 7.91 29.27 2.10
C ARG A 85 7.18 28.44 3.15
N ALA A 86 6.44 29.08 4.05
CA ALA A 86 5.65 28.38 5.06
C ALA A 86 4.51 27.57 4.40
N LYS A 87 3.73 28.20 3.53
CA LYS A 87 2.61 27.56 2.82
C LYS A 87 3.05 26.42 1.92
N LEU A 88 4.17 26.59 1.22
CA LEU A 88 4.74 25.55 0.37
C LEU A 88 5.17 24.32 1.17
N LYS A 89 5.75 24.52 2.36
CA LYS A 89 6.11 23.42 3.26
C LYS A 89 4.86 22.63 3.68
N GLU A 90 3.81 23.31 4.12
CA GLU A 90 2.56 22.65 4.50
C GLU A 90 1.92 21.88 3.34
N TYR A 91 1.95 22.44 2.12
CA TYR A 91 1.47 21.76 0.93
C TYR A 91 2.29 20.51 0.61
N GLN A 92 3.62 20.58 0.69
CA GLN A 92 4.50 19.44 0.44
C GLN A 92 4.29 18.31 1.47
N GLU A 93 4.16 18.66 2.74
CA GLU A 93 3.87 17.71 3.82
C GLU A 93 2.50 17.04 3.60
N ALA A 94 1.47 17.82 3.28
CA ALA A 94 0.14 17.30 2.96
C ALA A 94 0.14 16.39 1.72
N LEU A 95 0.93 16.72 0.70
CA LEU A 95 1.04 15.92 -0.52
C LEU A 95 1.71 14.57 -0.25
N VAL A 96 2.75 14.54 0.57
CA VAL A 96 3.41 13.29 0.99
C VAL A 96 2.45 12.44 1.81
N ALA A 97 1.72 13.04 2.75
CA ALA A 97 0.71 12.34 3.53
C ALA A 97 -0.40 11.77 2.63
N HIS A 98 -0.91 12.56 1.68
CA HIS A 98 -1.94 12.09 0.73
C HIS A 98 -1.44 10.93 -0.12
N ARG A 99 -0.19 10.99 -0.62
CA ARG A 99 0.43 9.89 -1.36
C ARG A 99 0.49 8.62 -0.51
N GLN A 100 0.97 8.72 0.73
CA GLN A 100 1.01 7.59 1.66
C GLN A 100 -0.40 7.03 1.90
N MET A 101 -1.41 7.90 1.98
CA MET A 101 -2.80 7.50 2.14
C MET A 101 -3.35 6.71 0.95
N VAL A 102 -3.00 7.12 -0.28
CA VAL A 102 -3.37 6.42 -1.51
C VAL A 102 -2.68 5.05 -1.60
N GLU A 103 -1.45 4.92 -1.10
CA GLU A 103 -0.69 3.67 -1.09
C GLU A 103 -1.26 2.62 -0.11
N PHE A 104 -2.06 3.03 0.89
CA PHE A 104 -2.69 2.07 1.79
C PHE A 104 -3.70 1.16 1.06
N ARG A 105 -3.65 -0.14 1.39
CA ARG A 105 -4.56 -1.14 0.84
C ARG A 105 -5.97 -1.00 1.41
N GLN A 106 -6.95 -1.33 0.57
CA GLN A 106 -8.34 -1.46 0.98
C GLN A 106 -8.51 -2.64 1.96
N PRO A 107 -9.30 -2.49 3.04
CA PRO A 107 -9.62 -3.57 3.96
C PRO A 107 -10.46 -4.65 3.28
N HIS A 108 -10.39 -5.88 3.81
CA HIS A 108 -11.29 -6.93 3.36
C HIS A 108 -12.69 -6.66 3.93
N ARG A 109 -13.73 -6.84 3.10
CA ARG A 109 -15.14 -6.67 3.50
C ARG A 109 -15.55 -7.38 4.81
N ARG A 110 -15.03 -8.57 5.09
CA ARG A 110 -15.29 -9.29 6.35
C ARG A 110 -14.72 -8.60 7.58
N GLN A 111 -13.57 -7.93 7.47
CA GLN A 111 -12.99 -7.17 8.57
C GLN A 111 -13.85 -5.95 8.91
N VAL A 112 -14.43 -5.30 7.88
CA VAL A 112 -15.36 -4.19 8.04
C VAL A 112 -16.67 -4.67 8.70
N GLU A 113 -17.21 -5.81 8.25
CA GLU A 113 -18.43 -6.40 8.86
C GLU A 113 -18.20 -6.76 10.33
N SER A 114 -17.06 -7.38 10.67
CA SER A 114 -16.67 -7.65 12.06
C SER A 114 -16.48 -6.39 12.90
N LEU A 115 -15.95 -5.32 12.32
CA LEU A 115 -15.81 -4.03 13.01
C LEU A 115 -17.19 -3.40 13.27
N VAL A 116 -18.08 -3.41 12.28
CA VAL A 116 -19.44 -2.89 12.42
C VAL A 116 -20.21 -3.67 13.50
N GLU A 117 -20.11 -5.00 13.48
CA GLU A 117 -20.73 -5.86 14.50
C GLU A 117 -20.14 -5.59 15.90
N TRP A 118 -18.83 -5.35 16.00
CA TRP A 118 -18.19 -4.98 17.27
C TRP A 118 -18.61 -3.59 17.78
N MET A 119 -18.79 -2.62 16.87
CA MET A 119 -19.27 -1.27 17.19
C MET A 119 -20.75 -1.25 17.60
N ASP A 120 -21.57 -2.15 17.04
CA ASP A 120 -23.00 -2.29 17.39
C ASP A 120 -23.22 -3.11 18.67
N ASP A 121 -22.29 -4.00 19.04
CA ASP A 121 -22.38 -4.81 20.26
C ASP A 121 -22.02 -4.00 21.52
N HIS A 122 -23.06 -3.38 22.10
CA HIS A 122 -23.02 -2.60 23.34
C HIS A 122 -22.47 -3.38 24.57
N LYS A 123 -22.25 -4.69 24.46
CA LYS A 123 -21.71 -5.52 25.56
C LYS A 123 -20.22 -5.84 25.40
N ARG A 124 -19.60 -5.59 24.25
CA ARG A 124 -18.23 -6.04 23.91
C ARG A 124 -17.19 -4.92 23.81
N GLY A 125 -17.58 -3.65 23.77
CA GLY A 125 -16.62 -2.53 23.68
C GLY A 125 -17.12 -1.27 24.39
N ASP A 126 -16.30 -0.71 25.28
CA ASP A 126 -16.56 0.53 26.03
C ASP A 126 -16.25 1.81 25.20
N ILE A 127 -16.04 1.66 23.89
CA ILE A 127 -15.66 2.74 22.97
C ILE A 127 -16.65 2.70 21.82
N PHE A 128 -17.68 3.53 21.89
CA PHE A 128 -18.71 3.68 20.87
C PHE A 128 -18.79 5.16 20.47
N LEU A 129 -18.95 5.40 19.18
CA LEU A 129 -19.11 6.75 18.64
C LEU A 129 -20.60 7.08 18.67
N LEU A 130 -20.97 8.03 19.52
CA LEU A 130 -22.36 8.50 19.71
C LEU A 130 -22.73 9.64 18.75
N GLY A 131 -21.77 10.13 17.95
CA GLY A 131 -21.96 11.27 17.07
C GLY A 131 -22.52 10.89 15.71
N ILE A 132 -22.50 11.85 14.78
CA ILE A 132 -22.87 11.66 13.35
C ILE A 132 -22.00 10.58 12.69
N ASP A 133 -20.84 10.29 13.28
CA ASP A 133 -19.88 9.26 12.91
C ASP A 133 -20.25 7.85 13.41
N SER A 134 -21.36 7.67 14.11
CA SER A 134 -21.84 6.35 14.56
C SER A 134 -22.03 5.37 13.39
N ASP A 135 -22.46 5.88 12.24
CA ASP A 135 -22.67 5.10 11.01
C ASP A 135 -21.53 5.23 10.01
N ALA A 136 -20.40 5.83 10.38
CA ALA A 136 -19.30 6.13 9.46
C ALA A 136 -18.78 4.90 8.69
N TRP A 137 -18.84 3.70 9.26
CA TRP A 137 -18.45 2.46 8.57
C TRP A 137 -19.60 1.73 7.86
N LYS A 138 -20.85 2.11 8.11
CA LYS A 138 -22.05 1.51 7.50
C LYS A 138 -22.43 2.21 6.19
N THR A 139 -22.26 3.53 6.13
CA THR A 139 -22.63 4.35 4.97
C THR A 139 -21.50 4.53 3.95
N THR A 140 -20.24 4.30 4.36
CA THR A 140 -19.07 4.60 3.54
C THR A 140 -18.71 3.44 2.61
N GLU A 141 -18.35 3.76 1.37
CA GLU A 141 -17.89 2.76 0.40
C GLU A 141 -16.59 2.09 0.88
N LEU A 142 -16.48 0.78 0.65
CA LEU A 142 -15.27 -0.01 0.95
C LEU A 142 -13.98 0.57 0.34
N ALA A 143 -14.12 1.32 -0.75
CA ALA A 143 -13.02 1.99 -1.42
C ALA A 143 -12.44 3.17 -0.62
N ASP A 144 -13.16 3.75 0.34
CA ASP A 144 -12.68 4.89 1.15
C ASP A 144 -12.26 4.49 2.57
N LEU A 145 -12.14 3.18 2.84
CA LEU A 145 -11.63 2.65 4.10
C LEU A 145 -10.18 2.18 3.94
N VAL A 146 -9.41 2.29 5.01
CA VAL A 146 -7.99 1.89 5.11
C VAL A 146 -7.79 1.05 6.36
N ASN A 147 -7.06 -0.06 6.22
CA ASN A 147 -6.57 -0.85 7.36
C ASN A 147 -5.12 -0.45 7.67
N MET A 148 -4.80 -0.16 8.94
CA MET A 148 -3.45 0.18 9.40
C MET A 148 -2.50 -1.02 9.53
N GLU A 149 -2.95 -2.25 9.24
CA GLU A 149 -2.07 -3.42 9.28
C GLU A 149 -0.89 -3.25 8.29
N PRO A 150 0.38 -3.34 8.76
CA PRO A 150 1.52 -3.35 7.87
C PRO A 150 1.42 -4.59 6.99
N SER A 151 1.18 -4.37 5.70
CA SER A 151 0.99 -5.43 4.71
C SER A 151 2.08 -6.48 4.86
N SER A 152 1.72 -7.70 5.26
CA SER A 152 2.56 -8.84 4.94
C SER A 152 2.71 -8.89 3.41
N PRO A 153 3.94 -9.04 2.88
CA PRO A 153 4.16 -9.13 1.46
C PRO A 153 3.62 -10.49 1.03
N ASP A 154 2.42 -10.52 0.44
CA ASP A 154 1.97 -11.50 -0.55
C ASP A 154 0.45 -11.34 -0.83
N GLY A 155 0.08 -10.49 -1.79
CA GLY A 155 -1.31 -10.34 -2.24
C GLY A 155 -1.92 -11.61 -2.86
N PHE A 156 -1.08 -12.58 -3.24
CA PHE A 156 -1.52 -13.86 -3.78
C PHE A 156 -1.77 -14.92 -2.71
N THR A 157 -0.96 -14.93 -1.64
CA THR A 157 -1.12 -15.88 -0.54
C THR A 157 -2.51 -15.75 0.05
N ASN A 158 -3.03 -14.52 0.22
CA ASN A 158 -4.37 -14.29 0.75
C ASN A 158 -5.50 -14.78 -0.20
N ARG A 159 -5.38 -14.59 -1.52
CA ARG A 159 -6.49 -14.93 -2.46
C ARG A 159 -6.66 -16.44 -2.66
N TRP A 160 -5.56 -17.19 -2.70
CA TRP A 160 -5.60 -18.66 -2.74
C TRP A 160 -5.79 -19.27 -1.36
N SER A 161 -5.24 -18.67 -0.31
CA SER A 161 -5.48 -19.14 1.06
C SER A 161 -6.94 -18.95 1.45
N LEU A 162 -7.61 -17.86 1.08
CA LEU A 162 -9.04 -17.64 1.36
C LEU A 162 -9.95 -18.64 0.62
N GLY A 163 -9.65 -18.92 -0.66
CA GLY A 163 -10.38 -19.93 -1.43
C GLY A 163 -10.18 -21.35 -0.90
N PHE A 164 -8.96 -21.67 -0.46
CA PHE A 164 -8.67 -22.95 0.18
C PHE A 164 -9.18 -23.01 1.63
N LEU A 165 -9.22 -21.91 2.38
CA LEU A 165 -9.81 -21.85 3.73
C LEU A 165 -11.29 -22.23 3.67
N TYR A 166 -12.01 -21.72 2.67
CA TYR A 166 -13.40 -22.08 2.42
C TYR A 166 -13.56 -23.57 2.10
N TYR A 167 -12.66 -24.15 1.29
CA TYR A 167 -12.70 -25.57 0.97
C TYR A 167 -12.26 -26.47 2.15
N TYR A 168 -11.30 -26.01 2.94
CA TYR A 168 -10.78 -26.69 4.13
C TYR A 168 -11.80 -26.71 5.27
N ASP A 169 -12.47 -25.57 5.52
CA ASP A 169 -13.55 -25.48 6.51
C ASP A 169 -14.74 -26.36 6.11
N LYS A 170 -15.02 -26.48 4.81
CA LYS A 170 -16.09 -27.31 4.23
C LYS A 170 -15.77 -28.82 4.11
N VAL A 171 -14.52 -29.25 4.30
CA VAL A 171 -14.12 -30.66 4.13
C VAL A 171 -13.52 -31.25 5.40
N ILE A 172 -12.76 -30.46 6.15
CA ILE A 172 -12.00 -30.88 7.33
C ILE A 172 -12.47 -30.16 8.61
N GLY A 173 -13.03 -28.94 8.49
CA GLY A 173 -13.45 -28.11 9.61
C GLY A 173 -14.46 -28.76 10.56
N HIS A 174 -15.41 -29.55 10.03
CA HIS A 174 -16.49 -30.15 10.82
C HIS A 174 -16.02 -31.22 11.81
N ARG A 175 -14.88 -31.87 11.54
CA ARG A 175 -14.37 -32.96 12.41
C ARG A 175 -13.44 -32.46 13.50
N ILE A 176 -12.95 -31.23 13.40
CA ILE A 176 -11.99 -30.64 14.36
C ILE A 176 -12.70 -29.63 15.27
N HIS A 177 -13.73 -28.92 14.79
CA HIS A 177 -14.48 -27.93 15.57
C HIS A 177 -15.65 -28.50 16.40
N ALA A 178 -15.89 -29.81 16.38
CA ALA A 178 -16.98 -30.44 17.13
C ALA A 178 -16.69 -30.68 18.64
N THR A 179 -15.58 -30.14 19.17
CA THR A 179 -15.15 -30.44 20.55
C THR A 179 -14.99 -29.23 21.46
N ASP A 180 -15.31 -28.02 21.01
CA ASP A 180 -15.02 -26.79 21.77
C ASP A 180 -16.27 -25.90 21.94
N GLU A 181 -17.40 -26.53 22.22
CA GLU A 181 -18.71 -25.87 22.38
C GLU A 181 -19.08 -25.55 23.84
N ALA A 182 -18.14 -25.62 24.79
CA ALA A 182 -18.45 -25.28 26.18
C ALA A 182 -17.34 -24.43 26.80
N GLU A 183 -17.71 -23.20 27.16
CA GLU A 183 -16.97 -22.30 28.04
C GLU A 183 -15.58 -21.86 27.53
N HIS A 184 -15.50 -20.68 26.92
CA HIS A 184 -14.71 -19.54 27.41
C HIS A 184 -14.73 -18.40 26.38
N ALA A 185 -15.79 -17.60 26.47
CA ALA A 185 -15.82 -16.24 25.96
C ALA A 185 -14.84 -15.39 26.77
N ARG A 186 -13.57 -15.34 26.33
CA ARG A 186 -12.52 -14.34 26.63
C ARG A 186 -11.21 -14.97 26.11
N ASN A 187 -10.58 -14.37 25.09
CA ASN A 187 -9.22 -14.68 24.60
C ASN A 187 -9.06 -15.68 23.42
N ALA A 188 -10.11 -16.06 22.67
CA ALA A 188 -9.98 -17.11 21.65
C ALA A 188 -9.92 -16.65 20.17
N ILE A 189 -9.86 -15.35 19.84
CA ILE A 189 -9.79 -14.91 18.42
C ILE A 189 -8.35 -14.50 17.99
N VAL A 190 -7.38 -14.53 18.91
CA VAL A 190 -5.96 -14.27 18.60
C VAL A 190 -5.23 -15.51 18.06
N TYR A 191 -5.85 -16.69 18.08
CA TYR A 191 -5.14 -17.95 17.81
C TYR A 191 -5.13 -18.47 16.37
N GLN A 192 -5.73 -17.77 15.41
CA GLN A 192 -5.92 -18.34 14.07
C GLN A 192 -5.19 -17.66 12.91
N ASN A 193 -4.38 -16.61 13.08
CA ASN A 193 -3.60 -16.09 11.93
C ASN A 193 -2.22 -16.75 11.80
N GLN A 194 -1.47 -16.96 12.89
CA GLN A 194 -0.11 -17.52 12.77
C GLN A 194 -0.09 -19.02 12.41
N ARG A 195 -0.99 -19.84 12.97
CA ARG A 195 -1.06 -21.28 12.64
C ARG A 195 -1.66 -21.51 11.26
N ILE A 196 -2.66 -20.73 10.86
CA ILE A 196 -3.24 -20.82 9.51
C ILE A 196 -2.23 -20.34 8.46
N MET A 197 -1.53 -19.22 8.69
CA MET A 197 -0.49 -18.76 7.78
C MET A 197 0.70 -19.74 7.73
N ALA A 198 1.07 -20.36 8.85
CA ALA A 198 2.09 -21.40 8.87
C ALA A 198 1.65 -22.63 8.07
N VAL A 199 0.41 -23.13 8.28
CA VAL A 199 -0.16 -24.26 7.53
C VAL A 199 -0.28 -23.94 6.04
N ALA A 200 -0.69 -22.72 5.68
CA ALA A 200 -0.74 -22.27 4.29
C ALA A 200 0.65 -22.19 3.65
N ARG A 201 1.67 -21.73 4.39
CA ARG A 201 3.07 -21.72 3.95
C ARG A 201 3.60 -23.14 3.78
N THR A 202 3.36 -24.03 4.75
CA THR A 202 3.76 -25.45 4.67
C THR A 202 3.08 -26.12 3.48
N PHE A 203 1.79 -25.88 3.25
CA PHE A 203 1.07 -26.44 2.11
C PHE A 203 1.56 -25.87 0.78
N LYS A 204 1.86 -24.56 0.70
CA LYS A 204 2.49 -23.92 -0.48
C LYS A 204 3.82 -24.60 -0.80
N THR A 205 4.66 -24.85 0.22
CA THR A 205 5.93 -25.56 0.01
C THR A 205 5.72 -27.01 -0.41
N VAL A 206 4.73 -27.71 0.15
CA VAL A 206 4.42 -29.10 -0.21
C VAL A 206 3.91 -29.20 -1.65
N VAL A 207 3.00 -28.32 -2.07
CA VAL A 207 2.52 -28.26 -3.46
C VAL A 207 3.64 -27.88 -4.42
N ALA A 208 4.49 -26.92 -4.03
CA ALA A 208 5.67 -26.54 -4.82
C ALA A 208 6.69 -27.69 -4.97
N CYS A 209 6.85 -28.55 -3.95
CA CYS A 209 7.71 -29.74 -4.03
C CYS A 209 7.06 -30.90 -4.80
N MET A 210 5.74 -31.06 -4.74
CA MET A 210 5.02 -32.08 -5.50
C MET A 210 5.03 -31.79 -7.00
N PHE A 211 5.02 -30.52 -7.39
CA PHE A 211 4.96 -30.12 -8.79
C PHE A 211 6.13 -30.67 -9.65
N PRO A 212 7.42 -30.52 -9.26
CA PRO A 212 8.54 -31.15 -9.95
C PRO A 212 8.45 -32.68 -9.99
N ILE A 213 7.98 -33.32 -8.92
CA ILE A 213 7.87 -34.78 -8.83
C ILE A 213 6.84 -35.29 -9.86
N VAL A 214 5.68 -34.65 -9.94
CA VAL A 214 4.63 -34.99 -10.92
C VAL A 214 5.14 -34.78 -12.35
N ALA A 215 5.89 -33.70 -12.61
CA ALA A 215 6.49 -33.45 -13.92
C ALA A 215 7.47 -34.56 -14.33
N ILE A 216 8.33 -35.02 -13.42
CA ILE A 216 9.29 -36.11 -13.66
C ILE A 216 8.57 -37.44 -13.90
N ILE A 217 7.56 -37.77 -13.07
CA ILE A 217 6.76 -39.00 -13.23
C ILE A 217 6.03 -39.00 -14.58
N THR A 218 5.44 -37.87 -14.98
CA THR A 218 4.77 -37.74 -16.28
C THR A 218 5.75 -37.97 -17.43
N LEU A 219 6.97 -37.44 -17.32
CA LEU A 219 8.05 -37.65 -18.28
C LEU A 219 8.52 -39.11 -18.36
N TYR A 220 8.43 -39.87 -17.26
CA TYR A 220 8.83 -41.28 -17.23
C TYR A 220 7.89 -42.17 -18.06
N PHE A 221 6.58 -41.89 -18.06
CA PHE A 221 5.61 -42.68 -18.83
C PHE A 221 5.63 -42.40 -20.34
N ILE A 222 6.17 -41.24 -20.76
CA ILE A 222 6.19 -40.82 -22.17
C ILE A 222 7.45 -41.35 -22.86
N LYS A 223 7.30 -42.37 -23.68
CA LYS A 223 8.42 -43.01 -24.41
C LYS A 223 8.81 -42.30 -25.71
N THR A 224 7.95 -41.43 -26.25
CA THR A 224 8.18 -40.75 -27.53
C THR A 224 8.89 -39.41 -27.35
N LEU A 225 10.07 -39.26 -27.94
CA LEU A 225 10.89 -38.03 -27.92
C LEU A 225 10.14 -36.73 -28.27
N PRO A 226 9.36 -36.61 -29.36
CA PRO A 226 8.71 -35.35 -29.71
C PRO A 226 7.64 -34.93 -28.68
N VAL A 227 6.85 -35.89 -28.18
CA VAL A 227 5.84 -35.63 -27.14
C VAL A 227 6.51 -35.20 -25.84
N ARG A 228 7.66 -35.82 -25.53
CA ARG A 228 8.42 -35.52 -24.32
C ARG A 228 8.93 -34.08 -24.31
N LEU A 229 9.46 -33.59 -25.44
CA LEU A 229 9.87 -32.20 -25.60
C LEU A 229 8.69 -31.22 -25.44
N GLY A 230 7.53 -31.55 -26.04
CA GLY A 230 6.32 -30.75 -25.90
C GLY A 230 5.85 -30.64 -24.45
N VAL A 231 5.88 -31.74 -23.70
CA VAL A 231 5.48 -31.78 -22.29
C VAL A 231 6.44 -30.98 -21.40
N ILE A 232 7.74 -30.99 -21.66
CA ILE A 232 8.70 -30.11 -20.96
C ILE A 232 8.37 -28.63 -21.21
N GLY A 233 8.10 -28.25 -22.46
CA GLY A 233 7.68 -26.89 -22.80
C GLY A 233 6.41 -26.48 -22.07
N GLY A 234 5.42 -27.39 -21.99
CA GLY A 234 4.18 -27.15 -21.25
C GLY A 234 4.40 -26.96 -19.75
N PHE A 235 5.17 -27.83 -19.09
CA PHE A 235 5.44 -27.74 -17.66
C PHE A 235 6.30 -26.52 -17.29
N THR A 236 7.28 -26.16 -18.12
CA THR A 236 8.11 -24.96 -17.90
C THR A 236 7.30 -23.68 -18.04
N LEU A 237 6.40 -23.60 -19.03
CA LEU A 237 5.46 -22.48 -19.17
C LEU A 237 4.51 -22.39 -17.97
N PHE A 238 3.92 -23.51 -17.56
CA PHE A 238 3.04 -23.53 -16.40
C PHE A 238 3.77 -23.11 -15.12
N PHE A 239 5.00 -23.58 -14.91
CA PHE A 239 5.83 -23.18 -13.78
C PHE A 239 6.12 -21.67 -13.77
N ALA A 240 6.47 -21.09 -14.92
CA ALA A 240 6.69 -19.66 -15.05
C ALA A 240 5.42 -18.84 -14.73
N LEU A 241 4.26 -19.27 -15.23
CA LEU A 241 2.97 -18.63 -14.94
C LEU A 241 2.58 -18.73 -13.46
N VAL A 242 2.91 -19.85 -12.81
CA VAL A 242 2.68 -20.01 -11.37
C VAL A 242 3.63 -19.10 -10.60
N LEU A 243 4.92 -19.01 -10.95
CA LEU A 243 5.88 -18.13 -10.26
C LEU A 243 5.51 -16.65 -10.39
N ASP A 244 5.14 -16.21 -11.59
CA ASP A 244 4.69 -14.84 -11.87
C ASP A 244 3.46 -14.46 -11.05
N LYS A 245 2.49 -15.37 -10.94
CA LYS A 245 1.29 -15.13 -10.15
C LYS A 245 1.51 -15.28 -8.64
N ALA A 246 2.36 -16.22 -8.23
CA ALA A 246 2.52 -16.61 -6.82
C ALA A 246 3.59 -15.83 -6.07
N THR A 247 4.42 -15.05 -6.77
CA THR A 247 5.56 -14.34 -6.18
C THR A 247 5.70 -12.96 -6.82
N SER A 248 5.92 -11.92 -6.00
CA SER A 248 6.32 -10.59 -6.48
C SER A 248 7.83 -10.53 -6.81
N ALA A 249 8.36 -11.60 -7.42
CA ALA A 249 9.77 -11.68 -7.78
C ALA A 249 10.06 -10.86 -9.04
N SER A 250 11.30 -10.42 -9.19
CA SER A 250 11.68 -9.70 -10.40
C SER A 250 11.64 -10.63 -11.62
N VAL A 251 11.42 -10.09 -12.81
CA VAL A 251 11.40 -10.86 -14.07
C VAL A 251 12.69 -11.67 -14.26
N LYS A 252 13.82 -11.16 -13.75
CA LYS A 252 15.13 -11.83 -13.81
C LYS A 252 15.16 -13.09 -12.94
N ASP A 253 14.57 -13.05 -11.75
CA ASP A 253 14.52 -14.18 -10.83
C ASP A 253 13.62 -15.29 -11.36
N ILE A 254 12.48 -14.91 -11.95
CA ILE A 254 11.55 -15.86 -12.60
C ILE A 254 12.24 -16.56 -13.78
N PHE A 255 13.00 -15.82 -14.59
CA PHE A 255 13.74 -16.40 -15.72
C PHE A 255 14.84 -17.37 -15.24
N SER A 256 15.60 -17.00 -14.21
CA SER A 256 16.62 -17.86 -13.61
C SER A 256 16.03 -19.15 -13.06
N ALA A 257 14.95 -19.06 -12.28
CA ALA A 257 14.28 -20.22 -11.70
C ALA A 257 13.68 -21.14 -12.79
N THR A 258 13.09 -20.57 -13.84
CA THR A 258 12.51 -21.33 -14.96
C THR A 258 13.59 -22.01 -15.79
N ALA A 259 14.72 -21.34 -16.03
CA ALA A 259 15.86 -21.93 -16.73
C ALA A 259 16.47 -23.11 -15.95
N ALA A 260 16.63 -22.95 -14.63
CA ALA A 260 17.11 -24.04 -13.75
C ALA A 260 16.17 -25.24 -13.77
N PHE A 261 14.85 -25.01 -13.67
CA PHE A 261 13.85 -26.07 -13.75
C PHE A 261 13.86 -26.79 -15.11
N SER A 262 13.94 -26.03 -16.20
CA SER A 262 14.05 -26.57 -17.57
C SER A 262 15.30 -27.44 -17.73
N ALA A 263 16.45 -27.00 -17.24
CA ALA A 263 17.71 -27.76 -17.29
C ALA A 263 17.57 -29.11 -16.59
N VAL A 264 16.94 -29.16 -15.41
CA VAL A 264 16.69 -30.41 -14.68
C VAL A 264 15.84 -31.36 -15.53
N LEU A 265 14.72 -30.88 -16.10
CA LEU A 265 13.85 -31.71 -16.93
C LEU A 265 14.56 -32.26 -18.18
N VAL A 266 15.39 -31.43 -18.83
CA VAL A 266 16.15 -31.83 -20.02
C VAL A 266 17.22 -32.88 -19.69
N VAL A 267 17.92 -32.75 -18.56
CA VAL A 267 18.88 -33.77 -18.11
C VAL A 267 18.20 -35.11 -17.89
N PHE A 268 17.03 -35.13 -17.26
CA PHE A 268 16.23 -36.36 -17.10
C PHE A 268 15.80 -36.97 -18.44
N VAL A 269 15.67 -36.18 -19.49
CA VAL A 269 15.40 -36.68 -20.85
C VAL A 269 16.61 -37.36 -21.47
N GLY A 270 17.79 -36.78 -21.29
CA GLY A 270 19.03 -37.37 -21.80
C GLY A 270 19.38 -38.71 -21.16
N THR A 271 18.98 -38.96 -19.91
CA THR A 271 19.35 -40.16 -19.15
C THR A 271 18.40 -41.34 -19.29
N THR A 272 17.19 -41.14 -19.81
CA THR A 272 16.13 -42.17 -19.91
C THR A 272 15.82 -42.54 -21.36
N SER A 273 16.86 -42.53 -22.21
CA SER A 273 16.79 -43.11 -23.57
C SER A 273 16.68 -44.63 -23.51
#